data_AF-A0A2P4SZ55-F1
#
_entry.id   AF-A0A2P4SZ55-F1
#
_cell.length_a   1.000
_cell.length_b   1.000
_cell.length_c   1.000
_cell.angle_alpha   90.00
_cell.angle_beta   90.00
_cell.angle_gamma   90.00
#
_symmetry.space_group_name_H-M   'P 1'
#
loop_
_entity.id
_entity.type
_entity.pdbx_description
1 polymer ?
#
loop_
_entity_poly.entity_id
_entity_poly.type
_entity_poly.pdbx_seq_one_letter_code
_entity_poly.pdbx_strand_id
1 'polypeptide(L)'
;PKGSAGFPGLKGERGDQGLPGSKGLQGPPGPPGAFQLIKGDPGLPGPVGPVGLKGFPGHPGPKGQQGVTGPSGVPGPPGSPGFDGRPGQKGEVGPYGPPGPRGIPGPPGPEGLPGAMGPPGAASVAHGFLVTRHSQTTEEPQCPFGTRLIYHGYSLLYVQGNERAHGQDLGTAGSCLRKFSTMPFLFCNINNVCNFASRNDYSYWLSTPEPMPMSMAPITGESIRPFISRCSVCEAPAMVIAVHSQTIQIPPCPEGWSSLWIGYSFVMHTSAGAEGSGQALASPGSCLEEFRSAPFIECHGRGTCNYYANAYSFWLATIERNEMFKKPTPSTLKAGDLRSNVSRCQVCMRNT
;
A
#
# COMPACT_ATOMS: atom_id res chain seq x y z
N PRO A 1 -22.78 91.31 -31.76
CA PRO A 1 -23.35 90.24 -32.62
C PRO A 1 -22.89 88.85 -32.14
N LYS A 2 -23.85 88.02 -31.73
CA LYS A 2 -23.62 86.70 -31.10
C LYS A 2 -23.18 85.69 -32.17
N GLY A 3 -22.05 85.01 -31.97
CA GLY A 3 -21.52 84.00 -32.89
C GLY A 3 -22.47 82.82 -33.06
N SER A 4 -22.65 82.34 -34.29
CA SER A 4 -23.47 81.17 -34.61
C SER A 4 -22.95 79.91 -33.93
N ALA A 5 -23.86 79.10 -33.40
CA ALA A 5 -23.54 77.84 -32.75
C ALA A 5 -22.87 76.88 -33.75
N GLY A 6 -21.77 76.25 -33.33
CA GLY A 6 -21.04 75.26 -34.13
C GLY A 6 -21.91 74.04 -34.46
N PHE A 7 -21.72 73.48 -35.65
CA PHE A 7 -22.45 72.30 -36.11
C PHE A 7 -22.20 71.08 -35.21
N PRO A 8 -23.21 70.25 -34.92
CA PRO A 8 -23.02 69.00 -34.19
C PRO A 8 -22.04 68.08 -34.94
N GLY A 9 -21.11 67.47 -34.20
CA GLY A 9 -20.16 66.52 -34.76
C GLY A 9 -20.85 65.31 -35.39
N LEU A 10 -20.30 64.81 -36.50
CA LEU A 10 -20.80 63.64 -37.20
C LEU A 10 -20.80 62.42 -36.27
N LYS A 11 -21.94 61.72 -36.22
CA LYS A 11 -22.11 60.49 -35.45
C LYS A 11 -21.18 59.42 -36.03
N GLY A 12 -20.34 58.83 -35.19
CA GLY A 12 -19.38 57.80 -35.61
C GLY A 12 -20.07 56.61 -36.28
N GLU A 13 -19.42 56.07 -37.31
CA GLU A 13 -19.93 54.91 -38.05
C GLU A 13 -20.06 53.69 -37.13
N ARG A 14 -21.14 52.93 -37.34
CA ARG A 14 -21.42 51.70 -36.59
C ARG A 14 -20.38 50.65 -37.02
N GLY A 15 -19.62 50.13 -36.07
CA GLY A 15 -18.61 49.10 -36.34
C GLY A 15 -19.22 47.86 -37.01
N ASP A 16 -18.46 47.29 -37.95
CA ASP A 16 -18.86 46.14 -38.74
C ASP A 16 -19.11 44.90 -37.86
N GLN A 17 -20.10 44.10 -38.27
CA GLN A 17 -20.45 42.86 -37.60
C GLN A 17 -19.33 41.83 -37.80
N GLY A 18 -18.86 41.23 -36.70
CA GLY A 18 -17.77 40.24 -36.74
C GLY A 18 -18.09 39.04 -37.63
N LEU A 19 -17.08 38.59 -38.39
CA LEU A 19 -17.19 37.44 -39.28
C LEU A 19 -17.57 36.16 -38.50
N PRO A 20 -18.41 35.28 -39.07
CA PRO A 20 -18.72 33.99 -38.47
C PRO A 20 -17.44 33.16 -38.25
N GLY A 21 -17.32 32.50 -37.10
CA GLY A 21 -16.19 31.62 -36.81
C GLY A 21 -16.09 30.50 -37.84
N SER A 22 -14.86 30.18 -38.27
CA SER A 22 -14.60 29.09 -39.20
C SER A 22 -15.07 27.75 -38.61
N LYS A 23 -15.65 26.90 -39.46
CA LYS A 23 -15.98 25.52 -39.09
C LYS A 23 -14.70 24.82 -38.63
N GLY A 24 -14.74 24.20 -37.45
CA GLY A 24 -13.62 23.42 -36.93
C GLY A 24 -13.20 22.33 -37.92
N LEU A 25 -11.90 22.18 -38.12
CA LEU A 25 -11.34 21.11 -38.94
C LEU A 25 -11.79 19.76 -38.39
N GLN A 26 -12.22 18.86 -39.27
CA GLN A 26 -12.52 17.49 -38.91
C GLN A 26 -11.25 16.84 -38.34
N GLY A 27 -11.37 16.19 -37.18
CA GLY A 27 -10.23 15.51 -36.55
C GLY A 27 -9.61 14.50 -37.50
N PRO A 28 -8.28 14.26 -37.41
CA PRO A 28 -7.63 13.24 -38.22
C PRO A 28 -8.27 11.86 -37.96
N PRO A 29 -8.29 10.97 -38.97
CA PRO A 29 -8.73 9.58 -38.77
C PRO A 29 -7.96 8.94 -37.61
N GLY A 30 -8.65 8.14 -36.79
CA GLY A 30 -7.99 7.39 -35.73
C GLY A 30 -6.90 6.48 -36.30
N PRO A 31 -5.80 6.24 -35.56
CA PRO A 31 -4.73 5.36 -36.03
C PRO A 31 -5.27 3.95 -36.32
N PRO A 32 -4.71 3.24 -37.32
CA PRO A 32 -5.07 1.85 -37.60
C PRO A 32 -4.93 1.01 -36.33
N GLY A 33 -5.95 0.22 -36.00
CA GLY A 33 -5.85 -0.74 -34.89
C GLY A 33 -4.67 -1.68 -35.13
N ALA A 34 -3.83 -1.87 -34.13
CA ALA A 34 -2.70 -2.78 -34.18
C ALA A 34 -3.20 -4.23 -34.22
N PHE A 35 -3.53 -4.73 -35.40
CA PHE A 35 -3.68 -6.16 -35.64
C PHE A 35 -2.32 -6.77 -35.94
N GLN A 36 -1.58 -7.10 -34.88
CA GLN A 36 -0.61 -8.17 -34.94
C GLN A 36 -1.21 -9.39 -34.23
N LEU A 37 -1.65 -10.38 -35.02
CA LEU A 37 -1.80 -11.74 -34.51
C LEU A 37 -0.38 -12.26 -34.21
N ILE A 38 0.08 -12.04 -32.98
CA ILE A 38 1.18 -12.83 -32.42
C ILE A 38 0.51 -14.08 -31.85
N LYS A 39 0.75 -15.22 -32.52
CA LYS A 39 0.42 -16.54 -32.02
C LYS A 39 1.05 -16.67 -30.62
N GLY A 40 0.23 -16.76 -29.58
CA GLY A 40 0.71 -16.95 -28.22
C GLY A 40 1.51 -18.24 -28.13
N ASP A 41 2.70 -18.17 -27.53
CA ASP A 41 3.45 -19.37 -27.17
C ASP A 41 2.61 -20.25 -26.23
N PRO A 42 2.72 -21.60 -26.32
CA PRO A 42 2.03 -22.49 -25.40
C PRO A 42 2.35 -22.13 -23.94
N GLY A 43 1.32 -22.00 -23.11
CA GLY A 43 1.51 -21.74 -21.68
C GLY A 43 2.42 -22.80 -21.05
N LEU A 44 3.31 -22.37 -20.17
CA LEU A 44 4.17 -23.26 -19.39
C LEU A 44 3.30 -24.32 -18.67
N PRO A 45 3.74 -25.60 -18.61
CA PRO A 45 3.04 -26.61 -17.82
C PRO A 45 2.86 -26.12 -16.39
N GLY A 46 1.67 -26.31 -15.83
CA GLY A 46 1.40 -25.97 -14.43
C GLY A 46 2.40 -26.69 -13.50
N PRO A 47 2.74 -26.09 -12.35
CA PRO A 47 3.64 -26.71 -11.40
C PRO A 47 3.11 -28.09 -10.99
N VAL A 48 4.01 -29.06 -10.93
CA VAL A 48 3.70 -30.42 -10.45
C VAL A 48 3.09 -30.30 -9.07
N GLY A 49 1.87 -30.83 -8.90
CA GLY A 49 1.20 -30.85 -7.61
C GLY A 49 2.07 -31.53 -6.54
N PRO A 50 2.00 -31.10 -5.28
CA PRO A 50 2.80 -31.71 -4.22
C PRO A 50 2.53 -33.22 -4.15
N VAL A 51 3.60 -34.00 -3.97
CA VAL A 51 3.51 -35.45 -3.79
C VAL A 51 2.57 -35.73 -2.62
N GLY A 52 1.50 -36.49 -2.87
CA GLY A 52 0.55 -36.88 -1.83
C GLY A 52 1.26 -37.58 -0.68
N LEU A 53 0.93 -37.20 0.55
CA LEU A 53 1.48 -37.83 1.75
C LEU A 53 1.23 -39.35 1.69
N LYS A 54 2.30 -40.12 1.91
CA LYS A 54 2.25 -41.59 1.94
C LYS A 54 1.28 -42.00 3.05
N GLY A 55 0.22 -42.74 2.69
CA GLY A 55 -0.76 -43.24 3.65
C GLY A 55 -0.07 -44.05 4.76
N PHE A 56 -0.54 -43.87 6.00
CA PHE A 56 -0.07 -44.65 7.13
C PHE A 56 -0.29 -46.16 6.88
N PRO A 57 0.63 -47.04 7.30
CA PRO A 57 0.44 -48.48 7.19
C PRO A 57 -0.86 -48.90 7.89
N GLY A 58 -1.68 -49.71 7.22
CA GLY A 58 -2.91 -50.24 7.81
C GLY A 58 -2.60 -51.04 9.08
N HIS A 59 -3.46 -50.89 10.10
CA HIS A 59 -3.33 -51.65 11.34
C HIS A 59 -3.37 -53.17 11.05
N PRO A 60 -2.54 -53.99 11.74
CA PRO A 60 -2.58 -55.44 11.57
C PRO A 60 -3.98 -55.99 11.84
N GLY A 61 -4.47 -56.86 10.95
CA GLY A 61 -5.77 -57.51 11.11
C GLY A 61 -5.83 -58.33 12.40
N PRO A 62 -7.02 -58.44 13.03
CA PRO A 62 -7.18 -59.24 14.24
C PRO A 62 -6.82 -60.71 13.99
N LYS A 63 -6.11 -61.31 14.96
CA LYS A 63 -5.64 -62.70 14.92
C LYS A 63 -6.83 -63.65 14.81
N GLY A 64 -6.86 -64.47 13.76
CA GLY A 64 -7.92 -65.46 13.55
C GLY A 64 -8.01 -66.46 14.70
N GLN A 65 -9.24 -66.78 15.14
CA GLN A 65 -9.50 -67.78 16.16
C GLN A 65 -9.23 -69.19 15.63
N GLN A 66 -8.78 -70.04 16.55
CA GLN A 66 -8.18 -71.36 16.35
C GLN A 66 -9.18 -72.39 15.79
N GLY A 67 -8.82 -73.05 14.69
CA GLY A 67 -9.52 -74.23 14.18
C GLY A 67 -9.14 -75.49 14.97
N VAL A 68 -10.14 -76.30 15.32
CA VAL A 68 -10.04 -77.51 16.14
C VAL A 68 -9.45 -78.68 15.32
N THR A 69 -8.58 -79.46 15.97
CA THR A 69 -7.77 -80.56 15.44
C THR A 69 -8.58 -81.75 14.90
N GLY A 70 -8.18 -82.29 13.75
CA GLY A 70 -8.52 -83.65 13.30
C GLY A 70 -7.36 -84.64 13.54
N PRO A 71 -7.62 -85.91 13.93
CA PRO A 71 -6.58 -86.85 14.38
C PRO A 71 -5.86 -87.62 13.25
N SER A 72 -4.73 -88.20 13.66
CA SER A 72 -3.57 -88.75 12.93
C SER A 72 -3.75 -89.96 12.01
N GLY A 73 -2.76 -90.14 11.11
CA GLY A 73 -2.28 -91.46 10.65
C GLY A 73 -0.98 -91.41 9.81
N VAL A 74 0.20 -91.58 10.44
CA VAL A 74 1.28 -92.63 10.33
C VAL A 74 2.01 -92.85 8.96
N PRO A 75 3.32 -93.25 8.97
CA PRO A 75 4.37 -92.60 8.19
C PRO A 75 5.20 -93.52 7.27
N GLY A 76 6.08 -92.88 6.47
CA GLY A 76 7.36 -93.44 6.02
C GLY A 76 7.66 -93.21 4.52
N PRO A 77 8.88 -93.47 4.02
CA PRO A 77 10.21 -93.41 4.64
C PRO A 77 11.17 -92.46 3.86
N PRO A 78 12.40 -92.17 4.34
CA PRO A 78 13.32 -91.24 3.67
C PRO A 78 14.20 -91.95 2.62
N GLY A 79 14.51 -91.24 1.52
CA GLY A 79 15.44 -91.69 0.48
C GLY A 79 16.36 -90.56 -0.01
N SER A 80 17.65 -90.87 -0.03
CA SER A 80 18.85 -90.03 -0.10
C SER A 80 19.21 -89.51 -1.52
N PRO A 81 20.21 -88.61 -1.64
CA PRO A 81 20.53 -87.86 -2.86
C PRO A 81 21.41 -88.65 -3.85
N GLY A 82 21.34 -88.30 -5.15
CA GLY A 82 22.23 -88.84 -6.18
C GLY A 82 22.04 -88.21 -7.55
N PHE A 83 23.15 -88.03 -8.25
CA PHE A 83 23.42 -87.27 -9.46
C PHE A 83 22.92 -87.90 -10.79
N ASP A 84 23.03 -87.06 -11.83
CA ASP A 84 23.32 -87.35 -13.26
C ASP A 84 22.21 -87.71 -14.26
N GLY A 85 22.38 -87.10 -15.45
CA GLY A 85 22.05 -87.71 -16.74
C GLY A 85 20.79 -87.23 -17.45
N ARG A 86 20.95 -86.30 -18.40
CA ARG A 86 20.01 -86.07 -19.53
C ARG A 86 19.72 -87.42 -20.22
N PRO A 87 18.50 -87.74 -20.70
CA PRO A 87 18.08 -87.27 -22.03
C PRO A 87 16.57 -87.28 -22.35
N GLY A 88 16.21 -86.64 -23.47
CA GLY A 88 15.13 -87.13 -24.35
C GLY A 88 13.74 -86.51 -24.20
N GLN A 89 13.33 -85.75 -25.23
CA GLN A 89 11.96 -85.29 -25.47
C GLN A 89 10.92 -86.42 -25.40
N LYS A 90 9.69 -86.09 -24.97
CA LYS A 90 8.50 -85.97 -25.84
C LYS A 90 7.19 -85.96 -25.01
N GLY A 91 6.23 -85.15 -25.44
CA GLY A 91 4.81 -85.30 -25.11
C GLY A 91 4.10 -84.00 -24.76
N GLU A 92 3.33 -83.47 -25.71
CA GLU A 92 2.38 -82.37 -25.46
C GLU A 92 1.30 -82.78 -24.45
N VAL A 93 0.91 -81.84 -23.58
CA VAL A 93 -0.33 -81.90 -22.80
C VAL A 93 -1.11 -80.62 -23.11
N GLY A 94 -2.40 -80.78 -23.42
CA GLY A 94 -3.27 -79.77 -24.02
C GLY A 94 -3.50 -78.51 -23.18
N PRO A 95 -4.13 -77.47 -23.79
CA PRO A 95 -4.30 -76.18 -23.16
C PRO A 95 -5.17 -76.25 -21.90
N TYR A 96 -4.69 -75.65 -20.81
CA TYR A 96 -5.48 -75.41 -19.60
C TYR A 96 -6.67 -74.48 -19.90
N GLY A 97 -7.84 -74.80 -19.36
CA GLY A 97 -9.03 -73.96 -19.46
C GLY A 97 -8.83 -72.58 -18.79
N PRO A 98 -9.53 -71.53 -19.26
CA PRO A 98 -9.34 -70.18 -18.74
C PRO A 98 -9.69 -70.08 -17.25
N PRO A 99 -8.93 -69.32 -16.44
CA PRO A 99 -9.23 -69.09 -15.04
C PRO A 99 -10.62 -68.46 -14.85
N GLY A 100 -11.37 -68.93 -13.86
CA GLY A 100 -12.67 -68.36 -13.51
C GLY A 100 -12.58 -66.85 -13.18
N PRO A 101 -13.65 -66.07 -13.44
CA PRO A 101 -13.62 -64.62 -13.27
C PRO A 101 -13.34 -64.24 -11.82
N ARG A 102 -12.42 -63.28 -11.64
CA ARG A 102 -12.00 -62.72 -10.35
C ARG A 102 -13.21 -62.11 -9.65
N GLY A 103 -13.43 -62.47 -8.38
CA GLY A 103 -14.52 -61.93 -7.56
C GLY A 103 -14.48 -60.40 -7.48
N ILE A 104 -15.66 -59.79 -7.50
CA ILE A 104 -15.83 -58.33 -7.51
C ILE A 104 -15.34 -57.77 -6.16
N PRO A 105 -14.48 -56.73 -6.14
CA PRO A 105 -14.08 -56.07 -4.90
C PRO A 105 -15.29 -55.54 -4.15
N GLY A 106 -15.32 -55.72 -2.82
CA GLY A 106 -16.38 -55.18 -1.96
C GLY A 106 -16.46 -53.65 -2.06
N PRO A 107 -17.64 -53.06 -1.82
CA PRO A 107 -17.82 -51.61 -1.91
C PRO A 107 -16.92 -50.88 -0.90
N PRO A 108 -16.47 -49.64 -1.21
CA PRO A 108 -15.72 -48.81 -0.29
C PRO A 108 -16.46 -48.64 1.05
N GLY A 109 -15.72 -48.67 2.15
CA GLY A 109 -16.29 -48.36 3.46
C GLY A 109 -16.86 -46.94 3.50
N PRO A 110 -17.85 -46.67 4.37
CA PRO A 110 -18.44 -45.34 4.49
C PRO A 110 -17.40 -44.29 4.89
N GLU A 111 -17.55 -43.06 4.39
CA GLU A 111 -16.70 -41.93 4.76
C GLU A 111 -16.68 -41.72 6.28
N GLY A 112 -15.49 -41.51 6.84
CA GLY A 112 -15.35 -41.17 8.25
C GLY A 112 -16.05 -39.86 8.57
N LEU A 113 -16.68 -39.79 9.74
CA LEU A 113 -17.35 -38.58 10.21
C LEU A 113 -16.39 -37.38 10.20
N PRO A 114 -16.84 -36.19 9.75
CA PRO A 114 -16.03 -34.98 9.83
C PRO A 114 -15.51 -34.78 11.25
N GLY A 115 -14.20 -34.52 11.39
CA GLY A 115 -13.61 -34.19 12.67
C GLY A 115 -14.33 -33.01 13.32
N ALA A 116 -14.47 -33.04 14.65
CA ALA A 116 -15.09 -31.95 15.38
C ALA A 116 -14.40 -30.62 15.03
N MET A 117 -15.21 -29.58 14.78
CA MET A 117 -14.73 -28.22 14.56
C MET A 117 -13.79 -27.86 15.72
N GLY A 118 -12.56 -27.47 15.40
CA GLY A 118 -11.62 -27.00 16.41
C GLY A 118 -12.25 -25.87 17.24
N PRO A 119 -11.86 -25.70 18.51
CA PRO A 119 -12.33 -24.56 19.28
C PRO A 119 -12.03 -23.28 18.49
N PRO A 120 -12.94 -22.28 18.51
CA PRO A 120 -12.66 -20.97 17.94
C PRO A 120 -11.28 -20.52 18.44
N GLY A 121 -10.40 -20.12 17.51
CA GLY A 121 -9.12 -19.54 17.90
C GLY A 121 -9.37 -18.45 18.93
N ALA A 122 -8.53 -18.39 19.98
CA ALA A 122 -8.63 -17.33 20.97
C ALA A 122 -8.74 -16.00 20.22
N ALA A 123 -9.81 -15.24 20.48
CA ALA A 123 -10.00 -13.94 19.87
C ALA A 123 -8.68 -13.18 20.06
N SER A 124 -8.02 -12.80 18.98
CA SER A 124 -6.93 -11.84 19.04
C SER A 124 -7.58 -10.52 19.49
N VAL A 125 -7.62 -10.29 20.81
CA VAL A 125 -8.12 -9.06 21.45
C VAL A 125 -7.12 -7.91 21.24
N ALA A 126 -6.64 -7.76 20.01
CA ALA A 126 -5.91 -6.61 19.54
C ALA A 126 -6.60 -6.24 18.23
N HIS A 127 -7.55 -5.32 18.29
CA HIS A 127 -8.02 -4.66 17.09
C HIS A 127 -6.81 -3.88 16.55
N GLY A 128 -6.12 -4.41 15.54
CA GLY A 128 -4.83 -3.93 15.04
C GLY A 128 -4.90 -2.61 14.27
N PHE A 129 -5.50 -1.58 14.85
CA PHE A 129 -5.46 -0.23 14.29
C PHE A 129 -4.07 0.36 14.47
N LEU A 130 -3.60 1.09 13.45
CA LEU A 130 -2.32 1.77 13.48
C LEU A 130 -2.55 3.27 13.50
N VAL A 131 -1.76 3.97 14.31
CA VAL A 131 -1.65 5.42 14.28
C VAL A 131 -0.18 5.79 14.12
N THR A 132 0.10 6.70 13.20
CA THR A 132 1.45 7.21 12.99
C THR A 132 1.55 8.64 13.49
N ARG A 133 2.60 8.94 14.25
CA ARG A 133 2.87 10.26 14.82
C ARG A 133 4.21 10.77 14.32
N HIS A 134 4.28 12.05 13.98
CA HIS A 134 5.47 12.70 13.44
C HIS A 134 5.92 13.80 14.39
N SER A 135 7.20 13.82 14.79
CA SER A 135 7.69 14.80 15.76
C SER A 135 7.94 16.18 15.14
N GLN A 136 8.21 16.24 13.84
CA GLN A 136 8.74 17.45 13.18
C GLN A 136 10.05 17.93 13.82
N THR A 137 10.78 17.01 14.46
CA THR A 137 12.10 17.22 15.08
C THR A 137 13.00 16.01 14.82
N THR A 138 14.25 16.09 15.26
CA THR A 138 15.20 14.96 15.23
C THR A 138 14.95 13.94 16.35
N GLU A 139 14.04 14.24 17.28
CA GLU A 139 13.70 13.38 18.41
C GLU A 139 12.55 12.45 18.05
N GLU A 140 12.58 11.23 18.59
CA GLU A 140 11.55 10.22 18.34
C GLU A 140 10.25 10.58 19.10
N PRO A 141 9.10 10.71 18.41
CA PRO A 141 7.85 11.06 19.08
C PRO A 141 7.34 9.88 19.90
N GLN A 142 6.91 10.17 21.14
CA GLN A 142 6.28 9.17 21.99
C GLN A 142 4.89 8.79 21.45
N CYS A 143 4.55 7.51 21.57
CA CYS A 143 3.21 7.04 21.25
C CYS A 143 2.18 7.70 22.19
N PRO A 144 1.00 8.13 21.69
CA PRO A 144 -0.06 8.69 22.51
C PRO A 144 -0.53 7.73 23.61
N PHE A 145 -1.11 8.30 24.66
CA PHE A 145 -1.67 7.52 25.77
C PHE A 145 -2.68 6.47 25.26
N GLY A 146 -2.60 5.25 25.81
CA GLY A 146 -3.46 4.14 25.40
C GLY A 146 -3.03 3.42 24.12
N THR A 147 -1.90 3.80 23.51
CA THR A 147 -1.32 3.13 22.33
C THR A 147 0.05 2.51 22.66
N ARG A 148 0.47 1.51 21.87
CA ARG A 148 1.74 0.79 22.07
C ARG A 148 2.69 0.99 20.90
N LEU A 149 3.95 1.32 21.18
CA LEU A 149 4.98 1.46 20.14
C LEU A 149 5.22 0.15 19.38
N ILE A 150 5.28 0.24 18.05
CA ILE A 150 5.73 -0.84 17.17
C ILE A 150 7.16 -0.57 16.69
N TYR A 151 7.41 0.60 16.09
CA TYR A 151 8.75 1.00 15.63
C TYR A 151 8.87 2.51 15.40
N HIS A 152 10.11 2.98 15.32
CA HIS A 152 10.48 4.35 14.92
C HIS A 152 11.05 4.42 13.50
N GLY A 153 10.97 5.60 12.89
CA GLY A 153 11.50 5.84 11.55
C GLY A 153 11.67 7.31 11.23
N TYR A 154 11.73 7.59 9.93
CA TYR A 154 11.81 8.91 9.32
C TYR A 154 10.53 9.21 8.55
N SER A 155 10.11 10.46 8.60
CA SER A 155 8.82 10.94 8.12
C SER A 155 8.81 11.17 6.60
N LEU A 156 8.52 10.14 5.82
CA LEU A 156 8.31 10.22 4.37
C LEU A 156 6.97 10.90 4.08
N LEU A 157 7.00 11.89 3.20
CA LEU A 157 5.79 12.60 2.75
C LEU A 157 5.32 12.07 1.38
N TYR A 158 6.20 12.13 0.38
CA TYR A 158 5.92 11.59 -0.96
C TYR A 158 7.20 11.33 -1.74
N VAL A 159 7.06 10.63 -2.86
CA VAL A 159 8.12 10.44 -3.86
C VAL A 159 7.65 10.94 -5.21
N GLN A 160 8.58 11.37 -6.06
CA GLN A 160 8.30 11.75 -7.44
C GLN A 160 9.25 10.98 -8.36
N GLY A 161 8.68 10.08 -9.15
CA GLY A 161 9.41 9.25 -10.09
C GLY A 161 8.87 9.46 -11.50
N ASN A 162 9.75 9.66 -12.48
CA ASN A 162 9.34 9.98 -13.86
C ASN A 162 8.33 11.14 -13.89
N GLU A 163 8.65 12.22 -13.16
CA GLU A 163 7.86 13.45 -13.04
C GLU A 163 6.46 13.28 -12.41
N ARG A 164 6.11 12.11 -11.88
CA ARG A 164 4.81 11.87 -11.25
C ARG A 164 4.93 11.69 -9.75
N ALA A 165 4.16 12.46 -8.98
CA ALA A 165 4.11 12.33 -7.53
C ALA A 165 3.25 11.16 -7.06
N HIS A 166 3.69 10.53 -5.96
CA HIS A 166 2.92 9.56 -5.20
C HIS A 166 3.16 9.74 -3.70
N GLY A 167 2.11 10.14 -2.98
CA GLY A 167 2.15 10.45 -1.55
C GLY A 167 1.87 9.26 -0.65
N GLN A 168 2.33 9.37 0.59
CA GLN A 168 1.90 8.54 1.70
C GLN A 168 1.08 9.40 2.65
N ASP A 169 -0.07 8.90 3.09
CA ASP A 169 -0.86 9.60 4.11
C ASP A 169 -0.10 9.53 5.45
N LEU A 170 0.15 10.70 6.06
CA LEU A 170 0.94 10.85 7.27
C LEU A 170 0.32 10.15 8.49
N GLY A 171 -0.99 9.84 8.47
CA GLY A 171 -1.62 9.06 9.54
C GLY A 171 -1.33 7.55 9.45
N THR A 172 -0.78 7.09 8.33
CA THR A 172 -0.55 5.67 8.05
C THR A 172 0.91 5.27 8.22
N ALA A 173 1.17 4.00 8.52
CA ALA A 173 2.54 3.51 8.74
C ALA A 173 3.47 3.67 7.51
N GLY A 174 2.92 3.84 6.30
CA GLY A 174 3.68 4.05 5.07
C GLY A 174 4.46 5.37 5.05
N SER A 175 4.02 6.38 5.81
CA SER A 175 4.76 7.64 5.99
C SER A 175 5.95 7.50 6.93
N CYS A 176 6.14 6.35 7.60
CA CYS A 176 7.19 6.15 8.57
C CYS A 176 8.17 5.06 8.11
N LEU A 177 9.21 5.46 7.38
CA LEU A 177 10.23 4.55 6.89
C LEU A 177 11.36 4.38 7.91
N ARG A 178 11.73 3.12 8.21
CA ARG A 178 12.81 2.82 9.19
C ARG A 178 14.17 3.38 8.78
N LYS A 179 14.42 3.53 7.48
CA LYS A 179 15.69 4.00 6.93
C LYS A 179 15.42 5.21 6.03
N PHE A 180 16.21 6.26 6.25
CA PHE A 180 16.25 7.42 5.37
C PHE A 180 17.16 7.14 4.16
N SER A 181 16.76 7.66 3.01
CA SER A 181 17.59 7.80 1.81
C SER A 181 17.03 8.95 0.99
N THR A 182 17.89 9.76 0.35
CA THR A 182 17.43 10.75 -0.63
C THR A 182 16.78 10.10 -1.85
N MET A 183 17.05 8.81 -2.06
CA MET A 183 16.44 7.96 -3.10
C MET A 183 16.01 6.62 -2.47
N PRO A 184 14.79 6.53 -1.93
CA PRO A 184 14.31 5.32 -1.25
C PRO A 184 13.72 4.27 -2.21
N PHE A 185 13.72 4.53 -3.52
CA PHE A 185 13.14 3.64 -4.53
C PHE A 185 14.04 3.50 -5.76
N LEU A 186 13.69 2.55 -6.62
CA LEU A 186 14.28 2.31 -7.94
C LEU A 186 13.16 2.11 -8.95
N PHE A 187 13.47 2.18 -10.23
CA PHE A 187 12.52 1.87 -11.29
C PHE A 187 13.09 0.78 -12.21
N CYS A 188 12.20 -0.06 -12.74
CA CYS A 188 12.54 -1.08 -13.72
C CYS A 188 11.70 -0.88 -14.98
N ASN A 189 12.25 -1.24 -16.13
CA ASN A 189 11.53 -1.20 -17.40
C ASN A 189 11.09 -2.59 -17.86
N ILE A 190 10.34 -2.65 -18.96
CA ILE A 190 9.83 -3.89 -19.57
C ILE A 190 10.93 -4.84 -20.06
N ASN A 191 12.17 -4.35 -20.20
CA ASN A 191 13.32 -5.14 -20.64
C ASN A 191 14.08 -5.79 -19.47
N ASN A 192 13.46 -5.87 -18.28
CA ASN A 192 14.06 -6.40 -17.05
C ASN A 192 15.35 -5.64 -16.63
N VAL A 193 15.45 -4.35 -16.94
CA VAL A 193 16.55 -3.49 -16.50
C VAL A 193 16.05 -2.54 -15.42
N CYS A 194 16.69 -2.58 -14.26
CA CYS A 194 16.41 -1.69 -13.13
C CYS A 194 17.50 -0.64 -12.97
N ASN A 195 17.11 0.58 -12.66
CA ASN A 195 18.00 1.70 -12.42
C ASN A 195 17.74 2.29 -11.04
N PHE A 196 18.80 2.60 -10.31
CA PHE A 196 18.75 3.20 -8.99
C PHE A 196 19.52 4.52 -9.00
N ALA A 197 18.87 5.61 -8.57
CA ALA A 197 19.46 6.95 -8.51
C ALA A 197 20.15 7.42 -9.82
N SER A 198 19.79 6.84 -10.97
CA SER A 198 20.41 7.12 -12.27
C SER A 198 19.61 8.13 -13.11
N ARG A 199 18.56 8.73 -12.54
CA ARG A 199 17.68 9.73 -13.16
C ARG A 199 17.36 10.85 -12.15
N ASN A 200 16.79 11.95 -12.67
CA ASN A 200 16.29 13.07 -11.89
C ASN A 200 14.93 12.74 -11.25
N ASP A 201 14.97 11.85 -10.27
CA ASP A 201 13.82 11.52 -9.42
C ASP A 201 14.02 12.14 -8.01
N TYR A 202 12.92 12.24 -7.25
CA TYR A 202 12.87 12.99 -5.99
C TYR A 202 12.22 12.20 -4.86
N SER A 203 12.59 12.54 -3.62
CA SER A 203 11.88 12.14 -2.42
C SER A 203 11.68 13.34 -1.51
N TYR A 204 10.60 13.31 -0.73
CA TYR A 204 10.19 14.43 0.11
C TYR A 204 9.89 13.93 1.51
N TRP A 205 10.39 14.67 2.49
CA TRP A 205 10.37 14.27 3.89
C TRP A 205 9.87 15.42 4.73
N LEU A 206 9.04 15.15 5.75
CA LEU A 206 8.74 16.17 6.75
C LEU A 206 10.04 16.64 7.39
N SER A 207 10.14 17.93 7.65
CA SER A 207 11.37 18.55 8.11
C SER A 207 11.30 19.09 9.54
N THR A 208 12.47 19.44 10.06
CA THR A 208 12.69 19.93 11.43
C THR A 208 12.77 21.46 11.48
N PRO A 209 12.91 22.11 12.66
CA PRO A 209 13.22 23.54 12.75
C PRO A 209 14.64 23.94 12.38
N GLU A 210 15.46 23.00 11.89
CA GLU A 210 16.82 23.33 11.47
C GLU A 210 16.80 24.41 10.35
N PRO A 211 17.48 25.55 10.55
CA PRO A 211 17.50 26.62 9.56
C PRO A 211 18.28 26.20 8.31
N MET A 212 17.84 26.69 7.15
CA MET A 212 18.58 26.52 5.91
C MET A 212 19.97 27.17 6.02
N PRO A 213 21.04 26.54 5.48
CA PRO A 213 22.38 27.13 5.50
C PRO A 213 22.38 28.53 4.87
N MET A 214 23.16 29.47 5.43
CA MET A 214 23.26 30.84 4.89
C MET A 214 23.70 30.89 3.41
N SER A 215 24.42 29.87 2.95
CA SER A 215 24.83 29.75 1.54
C SER A 215 23.68 29.43 0.59
N MET A 216 22.52 28.99 1.11
CA MET A 216 21.38 28.47 0.35
C MET A 216 21.72 27.26 -0.54
N ALA A 217 22.91 26.68 -0.38
CA ALA A 217 23.40 25.57 -1.18
C ALA A 217 22.73 24.25 -0.75
N PRO A 218 22.52 23.30 -1.69
CA PRO A 218 21.99 21.99 -1.35
C PRO A 218 22.85 21.25 -0.32
N ILE A 219 22.19 20.65 0.67
CA ILE A 219 22.78 19.90 1.76
C ILE A 219 23.05 18.46 1.28
N THR A 220 24.17 17.86 1.69
CA THR A 220 24.59 16.52 1.27
C THR A 220 25.07 15.68 2.44
N GLY A 221 25.03 14.35 2.27
CA GLY A 221 25.58 13.38 3.22
C GLY A 221 24.93 13.44 4.61
N GLU A 222 25.75 13.24 5.66
CA GLU A 222 25.28 13.24 7.06
C GLU A 222 24.72 14.60 7.51
N SER A 223 25.10 15.70 6.86
CA SER A 223 24.56 17.04 7.15
C SER A 223 23.06 17.17 6.85
N ILE A 224 22.46 16.20 6.14
CA ILE A 224 21.02 16.14 5.91
C ILE A 224 20.27 15.73 7.19
N ARG A 225 20.88 14.92 8.05
CA ARG A 225 20.23 14.29 9.22
C ARG A 225 19.47 15.28 10.12
N PRO A 226 20.01 16.46 10.48
CA PRO A 226 19.30 17.42 11.32
C PRO A 226 17.99 17.94 10.73
N PHE A 227 17.82 17.86 9.40
CA PHE A 227 16.65 18.38 8.69
C PHE A 227 15.50 17.39 8.58
N ILE A 228 15.68 16.10 8.91
CA ILE A 228 14.68 15.06 8.67
C ILE A 228 13.91 14.76 9.96
N SER A 229 12.59 14.91 9.89
CA SER A 229 11.65 14.59 10.98
C SER A 229 11.62 13.09 11.29
N ARG A 230 11.46 12.75 12.57
CA ARG A 230 11.23 11.37 13.04
C ARG A 230 9.74 11.06 13.19
N CYS A 231 9.44 9.77 13.22
CA CYS A 231 8.09 9.26 13.41
C CYS A 231 8.06 8.01 14.29
N SER A 232 6.89 7.74 14.86
CA SER A 232 6.57 6.49 15.56
C SER A 232 5.28 5.90 15.00
N VAL A 233 5.29 4.59 14.78
CA VAL A 233 4.09 3.82 14.45
C VAL A 233 3.65 3.10 15.72
N CYS A 234 2.40 3.35 16.10
CA CYS A 234 1.81 2.86 17.34
C CYS A 234 0.57 2.02 17.02
N GLU A 235 0.40 0.93 17.75
CA GLU A 235 -0.79 0.11 17.76
C GLU A 235 -1.83 0.75 18.70
N ALA A 236 -3.04 0.96 18.19
CA ALA A 236 -4.15 1.54 18.94
C ALA A 236 -5.25 0.49 19.16
N PRO A 237 -5.93 0.47 20.32
CA PRO A 237 -7.00 -0.48 20.61
C PRO A 237 -8.29 -0.20 19.81
N ALA A 238 -8.40 0.98 19.18
CA ALA A 238 -9.59 1.43 18.48
C ALA A 238 -9.23 2.35 17.31
N MET A 239 -10.25 2.68 16.49
CA MET A 239 -10.09 3.61 15.38
C MET A 239 -9.69 5.02 15.86
N VAL A 240 -8.85 5.67 15.05
CA VAL A 240 -8.35 7.03 15.29
C VAL A 240 -8.74 7.92 14.10
N ILE A 241 -9.25 9.13 14.38
CA ILE A 241 -9.66 10.12 13.37
C ILE A 241 -9.13 11.51 13.71
N ALA A 242 -9.04 12.38 12.71
CA ALA A 242 -8.88 13.82 12.89
C ALA A 242 -10.22 14.56 12.75
N VAL A 243 -10.43 15.57 13.58
CA VAL A 243 -11.52 16.55 13.47
C VAL A 243 -10.95 17.96 13.29
N HIS A 244 -11.61 18.79 12.48
CA HIS A 244 -11.15 20.12 12.11
C HIS A 244 -12.19 21.18 12.49
N SER A 245 -11.75 22.32 13.03
CA SER A 245 -12.66 23.36 13.49
C SER A 245 -13.03 24.39 12.43
N GLN A 246 -12.17 24.57 11.41
CA GLN A 246 -12.21 25.74 10.50
C GLN A 246 -12.22 27.08 11.26
N THR A 247 -11.64 27.10 12.46
CA THR A 247 -11.46 28.29 13.30
C THR A 247 -10.13 28.21 14.03
N ILE A 248 -9.77 29.25 14.79
CA ILE A 248 -8.60 29.25 15.66
C ILE A 248 -8.79 28.42 16.95
N GLN A 249 -10.02 27.98 17.23
CA GLN A 249 -10.35 27.18 18.41
C GLN A 249 -10.13 25.69 18.15
N ILE A 250 -9.73 24.95 19.19
CA ILE A 250 -9.57 23.49 19.10
C ILE A 250 -10.97 22.84 18.96
N PRO A 251 -11.21 22.01 17.93
CA PRO A 251 -12.48 21.30 17.80
C PRO A 251 -12.55 20.19 18.86
N PRO A 252 -13.66 20.03 19.60
CA PRO A 252 -13.80 18.96 20.57
C PRO A 252 -13.83 17.58 19.89
N CYS A 253 -13.30 16.56 20.57
CA CYS A 253 -13.53 15.18 20.15
C CYS A 253 -15.02 14.81 20.20
N PRO A 254 -15.51 13.93 19.31
CA PRO A 254 -16.89 13.46 19.35
C PRO A 254 -17.21 12.70 20.65
N GLU A 255 -18.49 12.59 20.97
CA GLU A 255 -18.94 11.88 22.17
C GLU A 255 -18.50 10.40 22.16
N GLY A 256 -17.88 9.95 23.27
CA GLY A 256 -17.30 8.62 23.39
C GLY A 256 -15.93 8.45 22.73
N TRP A 257 -15.22 9.56 22.47
CA TRP A 257 -13.83 9.56 21.98
C TRP A 257 -12.92 10.30 22.96
N SER A 258 -11.66 9.88 23.01
CA SER A 258 -10.60 10.48 23.82
C SER A 258 -9.58 11.19 22.93
N SER A 259 -8.97 12.25 23.48
CA SER A 259 -7.97 13.05 22.78
C SER A 259 -6.62 12.33 22.74
N LEU A 260 -5.97 12.31 21.58
CA LEU A 260 -4.57 11.91 21.44
C LEU A 260 -3.63 13.13 21.39
N TRP A 261 -3.86 14.04 20.44
CA TRP A 261 -3.11 15.30 20.31
C TRP A 261 -3.92 16.38 19.59
N ILE A 262 -3.42 17.61 19.60
CA ILE A 262 -4.00 18.76 18.88
C ILE A 262 -2.99 19.29 17.87
N GLY A 263 -3.46 20.01 16.85
CA GLY A 263 -2.57 20.51 15.82
C GLY A 263 -3.19 21.57 14.92
N TYR A 264 -2.65 21.62 13.70
CA TYR A 264 -3.05 22.49 12.60
C TYR A 264 -3.47 21.65 11.40
N SER A 265 -4.48 22.14 10.69
CA SER A 265 -5.16 21.40 9.63
C SER A 265 -4.36 21.43 8.32
N PHE A 266 -3.53 20.43 8.08
CA PHE A 266 -2.70 20.25 6.89
C PHE A 266 -3.44 19.46 5.80
N VAL A 267 -3.50 20.00 4.58
CA VAL A 267 -4.34 19.45 3.51
C VAL A 267 -3.50 18.83 2.40
N MET A 268 -2.58 19.60 1.83
CA MET A 268 -1.79 19.19 0.68
C MET A 268 -0.52 20.02 0.56
N HIS A 269 0.34 19.62 -0.38
CA HIS A 269 1.62 20.28 -0.65
C HIS A 269 2.01 20.10 -2.11
N THR A 270 2.85 21.00 -2.62
CA THR A 270 3.44 20.91 -3.96
C THR A 270 4.90 21.37 -3.97
N SER A 271 5.71 20.88 -4.91
CA SER A 271 7.10 21.32 -5.09
C SER A 271 7.53 21.32 -6.57
N ALA A 272 8.53 20.52 -6.96
CA ALA A 272 9.05 20.45 -8.32
C ALA A 272 7.96 20.09 -9.32
N GLY A 273 7.87 20.86 -10.41
CA GLY A 273 6.85 20.67 -11.44
C GLY A 273 5.40 20.94 -10.99
N ALA A 274 5.21 21.59 -9.83
CA ALA A 274 3.91 21.73 -9.17
C ALA A 274 3.21 20.39 -8.85
N GLU A 275 3.96 19.29 -8.89
CA GLU A 275 3.53 17.98 -8.44
C GLU A 275 3.51 17.93 -6.91
N GLY A 276 2.72 17.02 -6.37
CA GLY A 276 2.56 16.88 -4.94
C GLY A 276 1.50 15.86 -4.55
N SER A 277 1.12 15.88 -3.29
CA SER A 277 0.10 14.98 -2.75
C SER A 277 -0.68 15.64 -1.61
N GLY A 278 -1.64 14.91 -1.04
CA GLY A 278 -2.55 15.41 -0.01
C GLY A 278 -2.75 14.42 1.13
N GLN A 279 -3.45 14.89 2.15
CA GLN A 279 -3.85 14.13 3.32
C GLN A 279 -5.37 13.90 3.29
N ALA A 280 -5.83 12.73 3.73
CA ALA A 280 -7.25 12.58 4.00
C ALA A 280 -7.61 13.41 5.25
N LEU A 281 -8.61 14.30 5.17
CA LEU A 281 -8.98 15.15 6.31
C LEU A 281 -9.48 14.37 7.53
N ALA A 282 -9.94 13.13 7.35
CA ALA A 282 -10.30 12.26 8.48
C ALA A 282 -9.08 11.53 9.09
N SER A 283 -7.94 11.52 8.41
CA SER A 283 -6.72 10.83 8.86
C SER A 283 -5.98 11.68 9.90
N PRO A 284 -5.33 11.07 10.91
CA PRO A 284 -4.40 11.79 11.79
C PRO A 284 -3.33 12.59 11.04
N GLY A 285 -2.98 12.20 9.81
CA GLY A 285 -2.00 12.87 8.95
C GLY A 285 -2.38 14.29 8.53
N SER A 286 -3.67 14.64 8.54
CA SER A 286 -4.14 16.00 8.29
C SER A 286 -3.95 16.93 9.49
N CYS A 287 -3.45 16.43 10.63
CA CYS A 287 -3.35 17.19 11.88
C CYS A 287 -1.91 17.24 12.42
N LEU A 288 -1.08 18.10 11.83
CA LEU A 288 0.30 18.33 12.24
C LEU A 288 0.36 19.14 13.55
N GLU A 289 1.13 18.66 14.52
CA GLU A 289 1.25 19.29 15.85
C GLU A 289 1.91 20.67 15.78
N GLU A 290 2.91 20.84 14.92
CA GLU A 290 3.58 22.11 14.68
C GLU A 290 3.24 22.72 13.32
N PHE A 291 2.75 23.97 13.35
CA PHE A 291 2.61 24.76 12.12
C PHE A 291 3.97 25.21 11.60
N ARG A 292 4.23 24.95 10.31
CA ARG A 292 5.39 25.47 9.57
C ARG A 292 4.96 25.91 8.18
N SER A 293 5.46 27.06 7.71
CA SER A 293 5.26 27.47 6.32
C SER A 293 6.01 26.58 5.32
N ALA A 294 7.12 25.98 5.75
CA ALA A 294 7.89 24.98 5.01
C ALA A 294 8.00 23.69 5.85
N PRO A 295 6.97 22.83 5.87
CA PRO A 295 6.94 21.64 6.72
C PRO A 295 7.70 20.44 6.16
N PHE A 296 8.27 20.55 4.95
CA PHE A 296 8.97 19.46 4.28
C PHE A 296 10.18 19.95 3.48
N ILE A 297 11.13 19.05 3.25
CA ILE A 297 12.34 19.28 2.46
C ILE A 297 12.35 18.40 1.21
N GLU A 298 12.88 18.92 0.10
CA GLU A 298 13.02 18.20 -1.17
C GLU A 298 14.40 17.55 -1.26
N CYS A 299 14.44 16.26 -1.60
CA CYS A 299 15.67 15.47 -1.76
C CYS A 299 15.74 14.83 -3.16
N HIS A 300 16.96 14.64 -3.67
CA HIS A 300 17.23 14.17 -5.02
C HIS A 300 18.02 12.86 -5.05
N GLY A 301 17.91 12.14 -6.18
CA GLY A 301 18.72 10.96 -6.49
C GLY A 301 20.24 11.13 -6.31
N ARG A 302 20.76 12.32 -6.62
CA ARG A 302 22.18 12.69 -6.48
C ARG A 302 22.68 12.91 -5.05
N GLY A 303 21.86 12.65 -4.03
CA GLY A 303 22.26 12.79 -2.62
C GLY A 303 22.16 14.19 -2.04
N THR A 304 21.39 15.08 -2.68
CA THR A 304 21.22 16.48 -2.25
C THR A 304 19.81 16.74 -1.73
N CYS A 305 19.66 17.51 -0.65
CA CYS A 305 18.38 18.03 -0.18
C CYS A 305 18.40 19.56 -0.04
N ASN A 306 17.28 20.23 -0.31
CA ASN A 306 17.15 21.67 -0.10
C ASN A 306 15.69 22.11 0.05
N TYR A 307 15.49 23.35 0.50
CA TYR A 307 14.23 24.06 0.39
C TYR A 307 14.23 24.92 -0.88
N TYR A 308 13.11 24.91 -1.60
CA TYR A 308 12.95 25.68 -2.83
C TYR A 308 11.75 26.64 -2.71
N ALA A 309 11.81 27.76 -3.42
CA ALA A 309 10.79 28.82 -3.34
C ALA A 309 9.41 28.39 -3.85
N ASN A 310 9.34 27.35 -4.68
CA ASN A 310 8.11 26.74 -5.18
C ASN A 310 7.55 25.63 -4.27
N ALA A 311 8.18 25.36 -3.12
CA ALA A 311 7.64 24.44 -2.14
C ALA A 311 6.49 25.12 -1.38
N TYR A 312 5.26 24.67 -1.65
CA TYR A 312 4.06 25.21 -1.02
C TYR A 312 3.40 24.20 -0.10
N SER A 313 2.95 24.67 1.06
CA SER A 313 2.09 23.93 2.00
C SER A 313 0.70 24.55 2.04
N PHE A 314 -0.34 23.72 1.99
CA PHE A 314 -1.73 24.15 1.99
C PHE A 314 -2.42 23.69 3.27
N TRP A 315 -3.11 24.62 3.93
CA TRP A 315 -3.75 24.44 5.22
C TRP A 315 -5.23 24.81 5.11
N LEU A 316 -6.11 24.19 5.91
CA LEU A 316 -7.50 24.66 5.98
C LEU A 316 -7.53 26.06 6.59
N ALA A 317 -8.26 26.95 5.93
CA ALA A 317 -8.45 28.32 6.40
C ALA A 317 -9.49 28.41 7.53
N THR A 318 -9.44 29.50 8.28
CA THR A 318 -10.52 29.87 9.21
C THR A 318 -11.69 30.50 8.45
N ILE A 319 -12.92 30.09 8.76
CA ILE A 319 -14.14 30.55 8.09
C ILE A 319 -15.20 30.88 9.15
N GLU A 320 -15.69 32.11 9.14
CA GLU A 320 -16.82 32.50 9.98
C GLU A 320 -18.14 31.98 9.40
N ARG A 321 -19.07 31.53 10.27
CA ARG A 321 -20.33 30.90 9.82
C ARG A 321 -21.21 31.83 8.99
N ASN A 322 -21.21 33.12 9.30
CA ASN A 322 -21.91 34.19 8.58
C ASN A 322 -21.27 34.53 7.21
N GLU A 323 -20.05 34.07 6.94
CA GLU A 323 -19.29 34.36 5.72
C GLU A 323 -19.19 33.17 4.74
N MET A 324 -19.70 31.98 5.09
CA MET A 324 -19.53 30.73 4.30
C MET A 324 -19.95 30.84 2.83
N PHE A 325 -20.98 31.64 2.53
CA PHE A 325 -21.53 31.80 1.18
C PHE A 325 -21.26 33.20 0.60
N LYS A 326 -20.38 33.98 1.23
CA LYS A 326 -19.96 35.29 0.75
C LYS A 326 -18.63 35.15 -0.01
N LYS A 327 -18.31 36.18 -0.80
CA LYS A 327 -17.01 36.27 -1.47
C LYS A 327 -15.91 36.30 -0.40
N PRO A 328 -14.92 35.38 -0.43
CA PRO A 328 -13.82 35.40 0.53
C PRO A 328 -13.04 36.72 0.46
N THR A 329 -12.71 37.29 1.61
CA THR A 329 -11.83 38.47 1.72
C THR A 329 -10.38 38.03 1.50
N PRO A 330 -9.70 38.48 0.43
CA PRO A 330 -8.30 38.11 0.20
C PRO A 330 -7.41 38.65 1.32
N SER A 331 -6.50 37.82 1.81
CA SER A 331 -5.56 38.19 2.88
C SER A 331 -4.16 37.72 2.56
N THR A 332 -3.16 38.58 2.79
CA THR A 332 -1.73 38.22 2.72
C THR A 332 -1.15 38.29 4.12
N LEU A 333 -0.82 37.15 4.71
CA LEU A 333 -0.27 37.06 6.05
C LEU A 333 1.26 37.00 6.02
N LYS A 334 1.90 37.59 7.03
CA LYS A 334 3.35 37.57 7.24
C LYS A 334 3.70 36.88 8.56
N ALA A 335 4.99 36.64 8.78
CA ALA A 335 5.50 36.08 10.04
C ALA A 335 4.97 36.86 11.25
N GLY A 336 4.55 36.15 12.30
CA GLY A 336 3.81 36.69 13.45
C GLY A 336 2.32 36.34 13.40
N ASP A 337 1.67 36.59 12.26
CA ASP A 337 0.22 36.46 12.10
C ASP A 337 -0.21 35.21 11.32
N LEU A 338 0.73 34.43 10.78
CA LEU A 338 0.42 33.27 9.91
C LEU A 338 -0.65 32.33 10.49
N ARG A 339 -0.63 32.12 11.82
CA ARG A 339 -1.53 31.17 12.51
C ARG A 339 -2.96 31.70 12.69
N SER A 340 -3.22 33.00 12.49
CA SER A 340 -4.54 33.60 12.71
C SER A 340 -5.60 33.05 11.75
N ASN A 341 -5.20 32.66 10.54
CA ASN A 341 -6.09 32.08 9.53
C ASN A 341 -5.87 30.59 9.29
N VAL A 342 -5.21 29.87 10.20
CA VAL A 342 -5.00 28.42 10.08
C VAL A 342 -5.95 27.68 11.01
N SER A 343 -6.80 26.84 10.43
CA SER A 343 -7.74 25.97 11.15
C SER A 343 -7.00 25.03 12.10
N ARG A 344 -7.56 24.87 13.30
CA ARG A 344 -7.08 23.88 14.27
C ARG A 344 -7.73 22.52 14.06
N CYS A 345 -7.08 21.50 14.60
CA CYS A 345 -7.56 20.14 14.58
C CYS A 345 -7.24 19.42 15.88
N GLN A 346 -7.94 18.31 16.10
CA GLN A 346 -7.70 17.40 17.21
C GLN A 346 -7.78 15.97 16.68
N VAL A 347 -6.84 15.12 17.08
CA VAL A 347 -6.83 13.70 16.78
C VAL A 347 -7.44 12.95 17.96
N CYS A 348 -8.42 12.11 17.65
CA CYS A 348 -9.28 11.45 18.63
C CYS A 348 -9.29 9.94 18.40
N MET A 349 -9.31 9.16 19.49
CA MET A 349 -9.44 7.70 19.47
C MET A 349 -10.75 7.29 20.12
N ARG A 350 -11.46 6.32 19.53
CA ARG A 350 -12.72 5.81 20.08
C ARG A 350 -12.46 5.13 21.43
N ASN A 351 -13.29 5.42 22.44
CA ASN A 351 -13.19 4.74 23.73
C ASN A 351 -13.70 3.30 23.58
N THR A 352 -12.98 2.34 24.18
CA THR A 352 -13.30 0.91 24.22
C THR A 352 -13.52 0.45 25.64
#